data_AF-A0AAV4FS96-F1
#
_entry.id   AF-A0AAV4FS96-F1
#
_cell.length_a   1.000
_cell.length_b   1.000
_cell.length_c   1.000
_cell.angle_alpha   90.00
_cell.angle_beta   90.00
_cell.angle_gamma   90.00
#
_symmetry.space_group_name_H-M   'P 1'
#
loop_
_entity.id
_entity.type
_entity.pdbx_description
1 polymer ?
#
loop_
_entity_poly.entity_id
_entity_poly.type
_entity_poly.pdbx_seq_one_letter_code
_entity_poly.pdbx_strand_id
1 'polypeptide(L)'
;MEFTKENIRFFILIRCKLSESAKLIHETLHTVCRDCARWARRQTRRVASRISKPKERESLRYSSVQVAQDTTMTATYYVQNVLSQVKSVINEQRPKISTSRTLLLHDNASPHKARATTQSLRELEIQVLPHPA
;
A
#
# COMPACT_ATOMS: atom_id res chain seq x y z
N MET A 1 -15.85 -32.60 12.10
CA MET A 1 -15.43 -31.25 11.65
C MET A 1 -14.61 -31.46 10.38
N GLU A 2 -15.13 -31.10 9.21
CA GLU A 2 -14.38 -31.30 7.96
C GLU A 2 -13.26 -30.26 7.84
N PHE A 3 -12.03 -30.74 7.67
CA PHE A 3 -10.87 -29.87 7.47
C PHE A 3 -10.78 -29.46 6.00
N THR A 4 -11.52 -28.41 5.65
CA THR A 4 -11.34 -27.75 4.35
C THR A 4 -9.97 -27.08 4.26
N LYS A 5 -9.48 -26.86 3.05
CA LYS A 5 -8.20 -26.14 2.82
C LYS A 5 -8.22 -24.72 3.40
N GLU A 6 -9.38 -24.09 3.47
CA GLU A 6 -9.57 -22.76 4.04
C GLU A 6 -9.44 -22.78 5.56
N ASN A 7 -10.06 -23.75 6.22
CA ASN A 7 -9.93 -23.94 7.68
C ASN A 7 -8.46 -24.14 8.08
N ILE A 8 -7.69 -24.91 7.29
CA ILE A 8 -6.26 -25.12 7.54
C ILE A 8 -5.47 -23.82 7.32
N ARG A 9 -5.80 -22.99 6.33
CA ARG A 9 -5.15 -21.68 6.13
C ARG A 9 -5.39 -20.76 7.31
N PHE A 10 -6.64 -20.66 7.79
CA PHE A 10 -6.98 -19.85 8.95
C PHE A 10 -6.26 -20.33 10.20
N PHE A 11 -6.22 -21.65 10.43
CA PHE A 11 -5.46 -22.24 11.53
C PHE A 11 -3.99 -21.84 11.50
N ILE A 12 -3.32 -21.99 10.35
CA ILE A 12 -1.91 -21.60 10.19
C ILE A 12 -1.73 -20.10 10.45
N LEU A 13 -2.61 -19.25 9.91
CA LEU A 13 -2.52 -17.79 10.09
C LEU A 13 -2.62 -17.37 11.56
N ILE A 14 -3.61 -17.90 12.29
CA ILE A 14 -3.82 -17.59 13.71
C ILE A 14 -2.58 -18.02 14.51
N ARG A 15 -2.11 -19.24 14.30
CA ARG A 15 -0.97 -19.80 15.05
C ARG A 15 0.34 -19.09 14.76
N CYS A 16 0.58 -18.69 13.50
CA CYS A 16 1.73 -17.86 13.17
C CYS A 16 1.62 -16.45 13.78
N LYS A 17 0.42 -15.88 13.95
CA LYS A 17 0.20 -14.61 14.67
C LYS A 17 0.44 -14.72 16.17
N LEU A 18 0.21 -15.89 16.74
CA LEU A 18 0.53 -16.23 18.13
C LEU A 18 2.02 -16.56 18.33
N SER A 19 2.88 -16.31 17.34
CA SER A 19 4.32 -16.57 17.38
C SER A 19 4.69 -18.03 17.60
N GLU A 20 3.80 -18.98 17.28
CA GLU A 20 4.12 -20.39 17.36
C GLU A 20 5.11 -20.80 16.26
N SER A 21 6.03 -21.69 16.60
CA SER A 21 7.03 -22.17 15.65
C SER A 21 6.36 -22.93 14.50
N ALA A 22 6.90 -22.76 13.28
CA ALA A 22 6.41 -23.49 12.11
C ALA A 22 6.46 -25.02 12.28
N LYS A 23 7.38 -25.52 13.12
CA LYS A 23 7.51 -26.92 13.49
C LYS A 23 6.29 -27.40 14.30
N LEU A 24 5.92 -26.65 15.34
CA LEU A 24 4.77 -26.97 16.21
C LEU A 24 3.44 -26.94 15.43
N ILE A 25 3.26 -25.94 14.57
CA ILE A 25 2.07 -25.82 13.69
C ILE A 25 1.97 -27.04 12.76
N HIS A 26 3.10 -27.47 12.19
CA HIS A 26 3.15 -28.63 11.31
C HIS A 26 2.83 -29.93 12.05
N GLU A 27 3.41 -30.15 13.22
CA GLU A 27 3.17 -31.32 14.06
C GLU A 27 1.68 -31.41 14.43
N THR A 28 1.09 -30.29 14.84
CA THR A 28 -0.34 -30.21 15.18
C THR A 28 -1.24 -30.49 13.97
N LEU A 29 -0.88 -30.03 12.77
CA LEU A 29 -1.65 -30.35 11.57
C LEU A 29 -1.48 -31.80 11.13
N HIS A 30 -0.33 -32.39 11.38
CA HIS A 30 -0.05 -33.79 11.02
C HIS A 30 -0.79 -34.79 11.92
N THR A 31 -1.07 -34.45 13.18
CA THR A 31 -1.92 -35.27 14.05
C THR A 31 -3.39 -35.23 13.63
N VAL A 32 -3.84 -34.13 13.03
CA VAL A 32 -5.24 -33.89 12.66
C VAL A 32 -5.57 -34.30 11.22
N CYS A 33 -4.65 -34.10 10.26
CA CYS A 33 -4.81 -34.55 8.87
C CYS A 33 -3.47 -34.96 8.24
N ARG A 34 -3.22 -36.27 8.09
CA ARG A 34 -1.98 -36.80 7.47
C ARG A 34 -1.87 -36.42 6.00
N ASP A 35 -2.97 -36.49 5.25
CA ASP A 35 -2.98 -36.24 3.80
C ASP A 35 -2.75 -34.75 3.47
N CYS A 36 -3.23 -33.86 4.34
CA CYS A 36 -3.05 -32.42 4.22
C CYS A 36 -1.67 -31.94 4.67
N ALA A 37 -0.93 -32.77 5.43
CA ALA A 37 0.28 -32.35 6.14
C ALA A 37 1.40 -31.90 5.20
N ARG A 38 1.54 -32.55 4.03
CA ARG A 38 2.54 -32.16 3.02
C ARG A 38 2.22 -30.79 2.41
N TRP A 39 0.94 -30.51 2.16
CA TRP A 39 0.48 -29.20 1.68
C TRP A 39 0.61 -28.12 2.78
N ALA A 40 0.28 -28.47 4.03
CA ALA A 40 0.41 -27.60 5.19
C ALA A 40 1.86 -27.13 5.40
N ARG A 41 2.87 -28.00 5.31
CA ARG A 41 4.30 -27.60 5.38
C ARG A 41 4.63 -26.44 4.44
N ARG A 42 4.16 -26.54 3.20
CA ARG A 42 4.42 -25.53 2.17
C ARG A 42 3.70 -24.22 2.50
N GLN A 43 2.48 -24.29 3.03
CA GLN A 43 1.73 -23.09 3.43
C GLN A 43 2.31 -22.43 4.68
N THR A 44 2.65 -23.20 5.72
CA THR A 44 3.26 -22.69 6.95
C THR A 44 4.56 -21.96 6.66
N ARG A 45 5.44 -22.51 5.82
CA ARG A 45 6.66 -21.79 5.40
C ARG A 45 6.37 -20.50 4.65
N ARG A 46 5.36 -20.46 3.78
CA ARG A 46 4.96 -19.25 3.04
C ARG A 46 4.33 -18.18 3.93
N VAL A 47 3.54 -18.59 4.93
CA VAL A 47 2.89 -17.69 5.88
C VAL A 47 3.92 -17.17 6.88
N ALA A 48 4.73 -18.06 7.46
CA ALA A 48 5.82 -17.70 8.35
C ALA A 48 6.78 -16.72 7.66
N SER A 49 7.20 -16.95 6.40
CA SER A 49 8.08 -16.02 5.69
C SER A 49 7.44 -14.67 5.34
N ARG A 50 6.12 -14.57 5.34
CA ARG A 50 5.39 -13.29 5.17
C ARG A 50 5.20 -12.54 6.48
N ILE A 51 5.12 -13.25 7.60
CA ILE A 51 4.95 -12.69 8.95
C ILE A 51 6.30 -12.33 9.56
N SER A 52 7.31 -13.17 9.35
CA SER A 52 8.67 -13.02 9.87
C SER A 52 9.51 -12.03 9.09
N LYS A 53 9.13 -11.72 7.83
CA LYS A 53 9.63 -10.51 7.21
C LYS A 53 8.94 -9.38 7.96
N PRO A 54 9.68 -8.54 8.71
CA PRO A 54 9.12 -7.23 8.99
C PRO A 54 8.70 -6.72 7.62
N LYS A 55 7.43 -6.36 7.48
CA LYS A 55 7.11 -5.37 6.47
C LYS A 55 7.93 -4.20 6.96
N GLU A 56 9.17 -4.09 6.46
CA GLU A 56 10.01 -2.91 6.63
C GLU A 56 9.00 -1.83 6.29
N ARG A 57 8.54 -1.12 7.32
CA ARG A 57 7.68 0.03 7.11
C ARG A 57 8.68 0.96 6.50
N GLU A 58 8.89 0.79 5.20
CA GLU A 58 9.66 1.64 4.34
C GLU A 58 9.23 3.01 4.81
N SER A 59 10.15 3.68 5.51
CA SER A 59 9.94 4.99 6.10
C SER A 59 9.14 5.73 5.06
N LEU A 60 7.88 6.08 5.39
CA LEU A 60 7.00 6.76 4.44
C LEU A 60 7.84 7.92 3.93
N ARG A 61 8.31 7.84 2.67
CA ARG A 61 9.23 8.81 2.11
C ARG A 61 8.39 10.03 1.81
N TYR A 62 8.10 10.78 2.86
CA TYR A 62 7.36 12.03 2.78
C TYR A 62 8.27 13.05 2.13
N SER A 63 7.86 13.54 0.97
CA SER A 63 8.44 14.75 0.37
C SER A 63 7.56 15.92 0.76
N SER A 64 8.13 16.90 1.47
CA SER A 64 7.45 18.15 1.81
C SER A 64 7.89 19.25 0.85
N VAL A 65 6.93 19.98 0.29
CA VAL A 65 7.21 21.22 -0.45
C VAL A 65 7.21 22.38 0.55
N GLN A 66 8.33 23.08 0.68
CA GLN A 66 8.43 24.27 1.52
C GLN A 66 7.82 25.46 0.79
N VAL A 67 6.92 26.17 1.46
CA VAL A 67 6.25 27.36 0.93
C VAL A 67 6.72 28.54 1.79
N ALA A 68 7.17 29.62 1.15
CA ALA A 68 7.61 30.81 1.87
C ALA A 68 6.46 31.40 2.69
N GLN A 69 6.79 31.94 3.85
CA GLN A 69 5.84 32.62 4.71
C GLN A 69 5.14 33.74 3.93
N ASP A 70 3.83 33.87 4.11
CA ASP A 70 2.95 34.84 3.43
C ASP A 70 2.72 34.60 1.92
N THR A 71 3.16 33.47 1.37
CA THR A 71 2.81 33.10 -0.01
C THR A 71 1.37 32.57 -0.07
N THR A 72 0.53 33.21 -0.87
CA THR A 72 -0.83 32.72 -1.14
C THR A 72 -0.77 31.53 -2.09
N MET A 73 -1.38 30.41 -1.67
CA MET A 73 -1.49 29.22 -2.51
C MET A 73 -2.51 29.47 -3.63
N THR A 74 -2.05 29.97 -4.77
CA THR A 74 -2.87 30.13 -5.98
C THR A 74 -2.86 28.85 -6.81
N ALA A 75 -3.82 28.71 -7.73
CA ALA A 75 -3.85 27.56 -8.64
C ALA A 75 -2.59 27.46 -9.51
N THR A 76 -2.06 28.60 -9.97
CA THR A 76 -0.82 28.65 -10.76
C THR A 76 0.37 28.21 -9.93
N TYR A 77 0.47 28.68 -8.68
CA TYR A 77 1.53 28.27 -7.77
C TYR A 77 1.48 26.76 -7.50
N TYR A 78 0.28 26.23 -7.22
CA TYR A 78 0.08 24.81 -6.97
C TYR A 78 0.52 23.93 -8.15
N VAL A 79 0.13 24.30 -9.38
CA VAL A 79 0.56 23.56 -10.59
C VAL A 79 2.06 23.63 -10.78
N GLN A 80 2.65 24.84 -10.71
CA GLN A 80 4.04 25.06 -11.08
C GLN A 80 5.03 24.54 -10.04
N ASN A 81 4.70 24.65 -8.75
CA ASN A 81 5.63 24.35 -7.65
C ASN A 81 5.28 23.05 -6.93
N VAL A 82 4.02 22.65 -6.87
CA VAL A 82 3.61 21.44 -6.13
C VAL A 82 3.47 20.25 -7.08
N LEU A 83 2.61 20.33 -8.10
CA LEU A 83 2.36 19.19 -9.00
C LEU A 83 3.59 18.78 -9.81
N SER A 84 4.42 19.75 -10.20
CA SER A 84 5.70 19.49 -10.89
C SER A 84 6.65 18.63 -10.04
N GLN A 85 6.79 18.96 -8.75
CA GLN A 85 7.61 18.20 -7.80
C GLN A 85 7.03 16.83 -7.53
N VAL A 86 5.70 16.73 -7.35
CA VAL A 86 5.00 15.45 -7.17
C VAL A 86 5.29 14.52 -8.35
N LYS A 87 5.26 15.02 -9.59
CA LYS A 87 5.62 14.24 -10.77
C LYS A 87 7.06 13.71 -10.69
N SER A 88 8.03 14.56 -10.37
CA SER A 88 9.45 14.16 -10.26
C SER A 88 9.62 13.06 -9.22
N VAL A 89 9.07 13.28 -8.01
CA VAL A 89 9.18 12.34 -6.90
C VAL A 89 8.51 11.00 -7.22
N ILE A 90 7.34 10.99 -7.86
CA ILE A 90 6.69 9.74 -8.28
C ILE A 90 7.59 8.98 -9.27
N ASN A 91 8.17 9.67 -10.25
CA ASN A 91 9.04 9.06 -11.24
C ASN A 91 10.34 8.50 -10.62
N GLU A 92 10.92 9.23 -9.65
CA GLU A 92 12.12 8.79 -8.93
C GLU A 92 11.85 7.59 -8.02
N GLN A 93 10.77 7.65 -7.23
CA GLN A 93 10.43 6.58 -6.29
C GLN A 93 9.86 5.35 -6.99
N ARG A 94 9.18 5.54 -8.13
CA ARG A 94 8.45 4.48 -8.84
C ARG A 94 8.68 4.55 -10.35
N PRO A 95 9.93 4.41 -10.84
CA PRO A 95 10.26 4.60 -12.27
C PRO A 95 9.55 3.62 -13.22
N LYS A 96 9.06 2.49 -12.70
CA LYS A 96 8.32 1.47 -13.46
C LYS A 96 6.82 1.72 -13.51
N ILE A 97 6.30 2.67 -12.73
CA ILE A 97 4.88 2.97 -12.61
C ILE A 97 4.65 4.37 -13.17
N SER A 98 3.89 4.47 -14.25
CA SER A 98 3.48 5.76 -14.81
C SER A 98 2.58 6.54 -13.84
N THR A 99 2.58 7.86 -13.95
CA THR A 99 1.66 8.76 -13.24
C THR A 99 0.18 8.45 -13.53
N SER A 100 -0.13 7.77 -14.63
CA SER A 100 -1.49 7.34 -15.00
C SER A 100 -2.18 6.41 -13.99
N ARG A 101 -1.39 5.73 -13.16
CA ARG A 101 -1.88 4.84 -12.09
C ARG A 101 -1.88 5.50 -10.72
N THR A 102 -1.62 6.80 -10.66
CA THR A 102 -1.63 7.56 -9.41
C THR A 102 -3.04 8.03 -9.08
N LEU A 103 -3.47 7.71 -7.87
CA LEU A 103 -4.70 8.23 -7.27
C LEU A 103 -4.31 9.35 -6.29
N LEU A 104 -4.80 10.56 -6.54
CA LEU A 104 -4.58 11.73 -5.70
C LEU A 104 -5.79 11.96 -4.79
N LEU A 105 -5.54 12.12 -3.50
CA LEU A 105 -6.52 12.56 -2.53
C LEU A 105 -6.10 13.93 -2.00
N HIS A 106 -6.92 14.96 -2.23
CA HIS A 106 -6.76 16.30 -1.69
C HIS A 106 -8.11 16.85 -1.24
N ASP A 107 -8.11 17.92 -0.47
CA ASP A 107 -9.33 18.65 -0.07
C ASP A 107 -9.90 19.51 -1.22
N ASN A 108 -11.07 20.10 -0.99
CA ASN A 108 -11.83 20.87 -1.99
C ASN A 108 -11.48 22.36 -2.03
N ALA A 109 -10.25 22.73 -1.62
CA ALA A 109 -9.78 24.11 -1.64
C ALA A 109 -9.85 24.73 -3.05
N SER A 110 -10.08 26.04 -3.12
CA SER A 110 -10.23 26.77 -4.39
C SER A 110 -9.08 26.52 -5.40
N PRO A 111 -7.80 26.46 -4.99
CA PRO A 111 -6.70 26.14 -5.90
C PRO A 111 -6.77 24.72 -6.48
N HIS A 112 -7.29 23.75 -5.73
CA HIS A 112 -7.37 22.35 -6.17
C HIS A 112 -8.47 22.13 -7.21
N LYS A 113 -9.58 22.86 -7.09
CA LYS A 113 -10.72 22.81 -8.02
C LYS A 113 -10.57 23.72 -9.25
N ALA A 114 -9.58 24.60 -9.25
CA ALA A 114 -9.37 25.55 -10.32
C ALA A 114 -9.12 24.83 -11.65
N ARG A 115 -9.60 25.42 -12.76
CA ARG A 115 -9.46 24.86 -14.10
C ARG A 115 -8.01 24.52 -14.45
N ALA A 116 -7.07 25.42 -14.16
CA ALA A 116 -5.64 25.20 -14.41
C ALA A 116 -5.13 23.92 -13.71
N THR A 117 -5.53 23.71 -12.47
CA THR A 117 -5.15 22.52 -11.68
C THR A 117 -5.77 21.26 -12.25
N THR A 118 -7.07 21.26 -12.52
CA THR A 118 -7.75 20.08 -13.09
C THR A 118 -7.22 19.71 -14.47
N GLN A 119 -6.83 20.70 -15.29
CA GLN A 119 -6.21 20.48 -16.58
C GLN A 119 -4.82 19.86 -16.43
N SER A 120 -3.98 20.41 -15.56
CA SER A 120 -2.64 19.86 -15.30
C SER A 120 -2.70 18.42 -14.77
N LEU A 121 -3.64 18.12 -13.86
CA LEU A 121 -3.83 16.75 -13.36
C LEU A 121 -4.22 15.78 -14.48
N ARG A 122 -5.05 16.20 -15.44
CA ARG A 122 -5.39 15.40 -16.63
C ARG A 122 -4.19 15.18 -17.54
N GLU A 123 -3.39 16.22 -17.80
CA GLU A 123 -2.17 16.13 -18.62
C GLU A 123 -1.12 15.21 -17.99
N LEU A 124 -1.08 15.14 -16.65
CA LEU A 124 -0.25 14.20 -15.90
C LEU A 124 -0.88 12.80 -15.77
N GLU A 125 -2.09 12.60 -16.28
CA GLU A 125 -2.90 11.38 -16.16
C GLU A 125 -3.19 10.97 -14.70
N ILE A 126 -3.10 11.91 -13.75
CA ILE A 126 -3.35 11.66 -12.33
C ILE A 126 -4.86 11.67 -12.09
N GLN A 127 -5.38 10.60 -11.48
CA GLN A 127 -6.80 10.48 -11.17
C GLN A 127 -7.09 11.05 -9.78
N VAL A 128 -8.10 11.92 -9.67
CA VAL A 128 -8.49 12.52 -8.38
C VAL A 128 -9.59 11.67 -7.74
N LEU A 129 -9.39 11.31 -6.49
CA LEU A 129 -10.40 10.63 -5.69
C LEU A 129 -11.47 11.63 -5.21
N PRO A 130 -12.75 11.22 -5.15
CA PRO A 130 -13.80 12.07 -4.61
C PRO A 130 -13.52 12.41 -3.14
N HIS A 131 -13.66 13.69 -2.79
CA HIS A 131 -13.51 14.20 -1.42
C HIS A 131 -14.80 14.89 -0.97
N PRO A 132 -15.31 14.61 0.24
CA PRO A 132 -16.51 15.27 0.76
C PRO A 132 -16.31 16.79 0.86
N ALA A 133 -17.43 17.53 0.77
CA ALA A 133 -17.45 18.97 0.92
C ALA A 133 -17.30 19.40 2.38
#